data_AF-A0A0W0E7N7-F1
#
_entry.id   AF-A0A0W0E7N7-F1
#
_cell.length_a   1.000
_cell.length_b   1.000
_cell.length_c   1.000
_cell.angle_alpha   90.00
_cell.angle_beta   90.00
_cell.angle_gamma   90.00
#
_symmetry.space_group_name_H-M   'P 1'
#
loop_
_entity.id
_entity.type
_entity.pdbx_description
1 polymer ?
#
loop_
_entity_poly.entity_id
_entity_poly.type
_entity_poly.pdbx_seq_one_letter_code
_entity_poly.pdbx_strand_id
1 'polypeptide(L)'
;MSDLNTVYEHIRRAEQKCRSGDLSDALDLYVSALEGLDLKSPNFDLQGLDDTIIEAVKLLRDDIQLRIKELQICVIESSKDEKDSKNNKASMALVQSSAGNNNNLAASKYWDSTRNITDITSSTFIDPYTSSMLSKLQNSMVDLIKEAKNQKTDVNDLVSTALFQIDQFKKEMLIYEQRRTREYQIKVEHLNKDVKKLSSQNSKLKERWDSLVESARQRKNRQQGL
;
A
#
# COMPACT_ATOMS: atom_id res chain seq x y z
N MET A 1 22.59 -26.28 -6.30
CA MET A 1 22.74 -24.86 -6.74
C MET A 1 21.65 -24.41 -7.72
N SER A 2 20.80 -25.30 -8.25
CA SER A 2 19.70 -24.97 -9.18
C SER A 2 18.48 -24.34 -8.50
N ASP A 3 18.20 -24.69 -7.25
CA ASP A 3 16.87 -24.48 -6.68
C ASP A 3 16.63 -23.03 -6.24
N LEU A 4 17.62 -22.38 -5.60
CA LEU A 4 17.48 -20.98 -5.19
C LEU A 4 17.38 -20.01 -6.37
N ASN A 5 18.08 -20.29 -7.48
CA ASN A 5 17.94 -19.50 -8.71
C ASN A 5 16.54 -19.61 -9.30
N THR A 6 15.92 -20.79 -9.23
CA THR A 6 14.52 -20.94 -9.66
C THR A 6 13.58 -20.17 -8.74
N VAL A 7 13.80 -20.17 -7.42
CA VAL A 7 13.01 -19.36 -6.47
C VAL A 7 13.09 -17.87 -6.81
N TYR A 8 14.29 -17.33 -7.05
CA TYR A 8 14.45 -15.92 -7.41
C TYR A 8 13.80 -15.57 -8.75
N GLU A 9 13.82 -16.46 -9.74
CA GLU A 9 13.10 -16.24 -10.99
C GLU A 9 11.58 -16.26 -10.81
N HIS A 10 11.04 -17.12 -9.93
CA HIS A 10 9.62 -17.07 -9.58
C HIS A 10 9.25 -15.75 -8.90
N ILE A 11 10.05 -15.28 -7.94
CA ILE A 11 9.85 -13.97 -7.28
C ILE A 11 9.88 -12.84 -8.29
N ARG A 12 10.87 -12.84 -9.19
CA ARG A 12 11.02 -11.80 -10.22
C ARG A 12 9.82 -11.74 -11.16
N ARG A 13 9.32 -12.90 -11.59
CA ARG A 13 8.11 -12.99 -12.43
C ARG A 13 6.85 -12.59 -11.67
N ALA A 14 6.74 -12.95 -10.40
CA ALA A 14 5.64 -12.56 -9.54
C ALA A 14 5.58 -11.03 -9.37
N GLU A 15 6.71 -10.37 -9.14
CA GLU A 15 6.79 -8.90 -9.06
C GLU A 15 6.40 -8.22 -10.37
N GLN A 16 6.77 -8.80 -11.52
CA GLN A 16 6.34 -8.28 -12.82
C GLN A 16 4.83 -8.40 -12.99
N LYS A 17 4.22 -9.49 -12.52
CA LYS A 17 2.77 -9.73 -12.55
C LYS A 17 2.01 -8.83 -11.57
N CYS A 18 2.57 -8.55 -10.39
CA CYS A 18 2.06 -7.53 -9.47
C CYS A 18 2.00 -6.14 -10.14
N ARG A 19 3.01 -5.79 -10.95
CA ARG A 19 3.04 -4.52 -11.68
C ARG A 19 2.05 -4.46 -12.84
N SER A 20 1.70 -5.59 -13.45
CA SER A 20 0.68 -5.65 -14.51
C SER A 20 -0.75 -5.70 -13.98
N GLY A 21 -0.94 -5.89 -12.67
CA GLY A 21 -2.26 -6.02 -12.03
C GLY A 21 -2.82 -7.44 -12.00
N ASP A 22 -2.05 -8.43 -12.49
CA ASP A 22 -2.44 -9.84 -12.50
C ASP A 22 -2.11 -10.50 -11.15
N LEU A 23 -2.88 -10.13 -10.11
CA LEU A 23 -2.59 -10.55 -8.73
C LEU A 23 -2.78 -12.05 -8.48
N SER A 24 -3.65 -12.71 -9.25
CA SER A 24 -3.87 -14.17 -9.16
C SER A 24 -2.63 -14.95 -9.63
N ASP A 25 -2.13 -14.62 -10.83
CA ASP A 25 -0.91 -15.22 -11.38
C ASP A 25 0.31 -14.94 -10.49
N ALA A 26 0.38 -13.72 -9.93
CA ALA A 26 1.45 -13.35 -9.01
C ALA A 26 1.44 -14.22 -7.74
N LEU A 27 0.25 -14.49 -7.19
CA LEU A 27 0.07 -15.33 -6.01
C LEU A 27 0.53 -16.76 -6.27
N ASP A 28 0.15 -17.36 -7.40
CA ASP A 28 0.58 -18.71 -7.79
C ASP A 28 2.11 -18.82 -7.93
N LEU A 29 2.75 -17.76 -8.44
CA LEU A 29 4.20 -17.68 -8.55
C LEU A 29 4.90 -17.54 -7.19
N TYR A 30 4.34 -16.80 -6.23
CA TYR A 30 4.89 -16.75 -4.86
C TYR A 30 4.68 -18.06 -4.10
N VAL A 31 3.55 -18.76 -4.31
CA VAL A 31 3.32 -20.10 -3.75
C VAL A 31 4.35 -21.09 -4.31
N SER A 32 4.60 -21.05 -5.62
CA SER A 32 5.64 -21.86 -6.26
C SER A 32 7.05 -21.55 -5.74
N ALA A 33 7.34 -20.26 -5.47
CA ALA A 33 8.60 -19.84 -4.86
C ALA A 33 8.75 -20.34 -3.41
N LEU A 34 7.65 -20.40 -2.65
CA LEU A 34 7.62 -20.94 -1.29
C LEU A 34 7.86 -22.45 -1.26
N GLU A 35 7.26 -23.19 -2.19
CA GLU A 35 7.47 -24.64 -2.35
C GLU A 35 8.92 -24.97 -2.71
N GLY A 36 9.56 -24.13 -3.54
CA GLY A 36 10.99 -24.25 -3.87
C GLY A 36 11.94 -23.96 -2.69
N LEU A 37 11.43 -23.35 -1.61
CA LEU A 37 12.16 -23.09 -0.37
C LEU A 37 11.82 -24.08 0.76
N ASP A 38 10.95 -25.07 0.51
CA ASP A 38 10.53 -25.96 1.58
C ASP A 38 11.67 -26.91 1.99
N LEU A 39 12.03 -26.83 3.27
CA LEU A 39 13.18 -27.47 3.92
C LEU A 39 13.04 -29.01 4.00
N LYS A 40 11.93 -29.55 3.51
CA LYS A 40 11.62 -30.99 3.41
C LYS A 40 11.79 -31.53 2.00
N SER A 41 12.04 -30.67 1.01
CA SER A 41 12.29 -31.07 -0.36
C SER A 41 13.63 -31.81 -0.44
N PRO A 42 13.71 -32.96 -1.13
CA PRO A 42 14.93 -33.79 -1.20
C PRO A 42 16.15 -33.09 -1.83
N ASN A 43 15.96 -31.88 -2.38
CA ASN A 43 17.00 -31.11 -3.05
C ASN A 43 17.57 -29.93 -2.22
N PHE A 44 16.98 -29.62 -1.05
CA PHE A 44 17.37 -28.50 -0.20
C PHE A 44 18.12 -29.00 1.05
N ASP A 45 19.29 -29.59 0.83
CA ASP A 45 20.13 -30.09 1.92
C ASP A 45 20.90 -28.93 2.57
N LEU A 46 20.43 -28.50 3.74
CA LEU A 46 21.07 -27.46 4.55
C LEU A 46 22.16 -28.01 5.47
N GLN A 47 22.44 -29.32 5.40
CA GLN A 47 23.54 -29.92 6.15
C GLN A 47 24.89 -29.39 5.62
N GLY A 48 25.54 -28.56 6.43
CA GLY A 48 26.88 -28.04 6.15
C GLY A 48 26.93 -26.62 5.56
N LEU A 49 25.80 -25.91 5.47
CA LEU A 49 25.80 -24.48 5.13
C LEU A 49 26.05 -23.61 6.38
N ASP A 50 26.68 -22.46 6.16
CA ASP A 50 26.93 -21.47 7.19
C ASP A 50 25.62 -20.95 7.81
N ASP A 51 25.62 -20.70 9.12
CA ASP A 51 24.44 -20.31 9.89
C ASP A 51 23.81 -19.02 9.33
N THR A 52 24.64 -18.12 8.78
CA THR A 52 24.18 -16.88 8.14
C THR A 52 23.34 -17.12 6.88
N ILE A 53 23.68 -18.15 6.10
CA ILE A 53 22.96 -18.51 4.88
C ILE A 53 21.64 -19.20 5.23
N ILE A 54 21.67 -20.05 6.27
CA ILE A 54 20.47 -20.68 6.83
C ILE A 54 19.49 -19.60 7.33
N GLU A 55 20.00 -18.58 8.01
CA GLU A 55 19.20 -17.44 8.48
C GLU A 55 18.64 -16.61 7.32
N ALA A 56 19.46 -16.29 6.31
CA ALA A 56 19.01 -15.54 5.13
C ALA A 56 17.89 -16.27 4.36
N VAL A 57 17.96 -17.60 4.24
CA VAL A 57 16.92 -18.42 3.60
C VAL A 57 15.62 -18.42 4.43
N LYS A 58 15.73 -18.45 5.77
CA LYS A 58 14.55 -18.32 6.65
C LYS A 58 13.89 -16.95 6.50
N LEU A 59 14.67 -15.87 6.49
CA LEU A 59 14.16 -14.52 6.30
C LEU A 59 13.46 -14.37 4.94
N LEU A 60 14.04 -14.92 3.87
CA LEU A 60 13.43 -14.92 2.54
C LEU A 60 12.09 -15.66 2.53
N ARG A 61 12.00 -16.79 3.25
CA ARG A 61 10.75 -17.55 3.37
C ARG A 61 9.67 -16.73 4.09
N ASP A 62 10.03 -16.11 5.22
CA ASP A 62 9.09 -15.31 6.01
C ASP A 62 8.58 -14.10 5.19
N ASP A 63 9.46 -13.48 4.40
CA ASP A 63 9.12 -12.38 3.50
C ASP A 63 8.12 -12.83 2.40
N ILE A 64 8.37 -13.97 1.75
CA ILE A 64 7.45 -14.54 0.75
C ILE A 64 6.10 -14.90 1.38
N GLN A 65 6.08 -15.46 2.59
CA GLN A 65 4.82 -15.78 3.30
C GLN A 65 4.02 -14.52 3.63
N LEU A 66 4.68 -13.47 4.08
CA LEU A 66 4.04 -12.19 4.32
C LEU A 66 3.44 -11.64 3.02
N ARG A 67 4.21 -11.70 1.93
CA ARG A 67 3.78 -11.22 0.62
C ARG A 67 2.57 -11.96 0.07
N ILE A 68 2.50 -13.27 0.26
CA ILE A 68 1.32 -14.08 -0.11
C ILE A 68 0.08 -13.61 0.68
N LYS A 69 0.21 -13.37 1.99
CA LYS A 69 -0.91 -12.90 2.82
C LYS A 69 -1.42 -11.53 2.37
N GLU A 70 -0.52 -10.61 2.06
CA GLU A 70 -0.88 -9.29 1.52
C GLU A 70 -1.64 -9.41 0.19
N LEU A 71 -1.12 -10.22 -0.74
CA LEU A 71 -1.76 -10.44 -2.04
C LEU A 71 -3.12 -11.11 -1.93
N GLN A 72 -3.29 -12.07 -1.02
CA GLN A 72 -4.59 -12.69 -0.72
C GLN A 72 -5.62 -11.66 -0.27
N ILE A 73 -5.23 -10.72 0.60
CA ILE A 73 -6.12 -9.64 1.05
C ILE A 73 -6.53 -8.77 -0.15
N CYS A 74 -5.57 -8.35 -0.98
CA CYS A 74 -5.85 -7.52 -2.15
C CYS A 74 -6.75 -8.22 -3.19
N VAL A 75 -6.57 -9.54 -3.42
CA VAL A 75 -7.43 -10.33 -4.33
C VAL A 75 -8.86 -10.45 -3.78
N ILE A 76 -9.02 -10.62 -2.46
CA ILE A 76 -10.34 -10.69 -1.82
C ILE A 76 -11.06 -9.34 -1.90
N GLU A 77 -10.33 -8.23 -1.76
CA GLU A 77 -10.89 -6.87 -1.86
C GLU A 77 -11.31 -6.54 -3.31
N SER A 78 -10.47 -6.86 -4.31
CA SER A 78 -10.83 -6.65 -5.72
C SER A 78 -12.02 -7.49 -6.18
N SER A 79 -12.22 -8.67 -5.60
CA SER A 79 -13.37 -9.56 -5.88
C SER A 79 -14.69 -9.07 -5.29
N LYS A 80 -14.66 -8.20 -4.27
CA LYS A 80 -15.88 -7.64 -3.65
C LYS A 80 -16.48 -6.49 -4.47
N ASP A 81 -15.63 -5.70 -5.13
CA ASP A 81 -16.08 -4.56 -5.94
C ASP A 81 -16.81 -4.96 -7.24
N GLU A 82 -16.59 -6.18 -7.76
CA GLU A 82 -17.31 -6.66 -8.95
C GLU A 82 -18.77 -7.06 -8.69
N LYS A 83 -19.13 -7.48 -7.46
CA LYS A 83 -20.51 -7.89 -7.15
C LYS A 83 -21.44 -6.75 -6.73
N ASP A 84 -20.90 -5.64 -6.21
CA ASP A 84 -21.71 -4.50 -5.75
C ASP A 84 -21.84 -3.36 -6.78
N SER A 85 -21.16 -3.46 -7.93
CA SER A 85 -21.11 -2.42 -8.96
C SER A 85 -22.40 -2.22 -9.80
N LYS A 86 -23.51 -2.91 -9.50
CA LYS A 86 -24.79 -2.68 -10.20
C LYS A 86 -25.85 -1.89 -9.44
N ASN A 87 -25.75 -1.72 -8.12
CA ASN A 87 -26.86 -1.12 -7.36
C ASN A 87 -26.60 0.21 -6.66
N ASN A 88 -25.35 0.69 -6.50
CA ASN A 88 -25.09 1.87 -5.68
C ASN A 88 -24.30 2.98 -6.39
N LYS A 89 -24.90 3.60 -7.42
CA LYS A 89 -24.45 4.91 -7.95
C LYS A 89 -25.00 6.12 -7.17
N ALA A 90 -25.68 5.91 -6.03
CA ALA A 90 -26.33 6.98 -5.27
C ALA A 90 -25.63 7.37 -3.96
N SER A 91 -24.53 6.71 -3.56
CA SER A 91 -23.96 6.89 -2.20
C SER A 91 -22.78 7.86 -2.12
N MET A 92 -22.53 8.67 -3.16
CA MET A 92 -21.39 9.61 -3.21
C MET A 92 -21.83 11.09 -3.18
N ALA A 93 -22.92 11.38 -2.46
CA ALA A 93 -23.43 12.74 -2.33
C ALA A 93 -24.10 13.01 -0.96
N LEU A 94 -23.46 12.68 0.17
CA LEU A 94 -23.90 13.20 1.47
C LEU A 94 -22.85 13.13 2.60
N VAL A 95 -21.66 13.72 2.45
CA VAL A 95 -20.88 14.17 3.62
C VAL A 95 -20.11 15.43 3.25
N GLN A 96 -20.86 16.50 2.96
CA GLN A 96 -20.33 17.83 2.70
C GLN A 96 -20.92 18.82 3.72
N SER A 97 -20.93 18.47 5.01
CA SER A 97 -21.36 19.39 6.07
C SER A 97 -20.98 18.85 7.45
N SER A 98 -19.69 18.90 7.80
CA SER A 98 -19.21 18.86 9.18
C SER A 98 -17.82 19.46 9.22
N ALA A 99 -17.76 20.78 9.04
CA ALA A 99 -16.60 21.58 9.43
C ALA A 99 -16.55 21.60 10.97
N GLY A 100 -15.75 20.70 11.54
CA GLY A 100 -15.39 20.66 12.95
C GLY A 100 -13.93 21.05 13.10
N ASN A 101 -13.72 22.31 13.50
CA ASN A 101 -12.47 22.97 13.79
C ASN A 101 -11.61 22.16 14.80
N ASN A 102 -10.34 21.90 14.50
CA ASN A 102 -9.29 21.65 15.49
C ASN A 102 -7.92 21.99 14.89
N ASN A 103 -7.49 23.23 15.13
CA ASN A 103 -6.14 23.70 14.88
C ASN A 103 -5.18 23.15 15.94
N ASN A 104 -3.92 22.96 15.54
CA ASN A 104 -2.73 22.59 16.34
C ASN A 104 -2.48 21.11 16.57
N LEU A 105 -1.91 20.44 15.56
CA LEU A 105 -0.77 19.56 15.81
C LEU A 105 0.24 19.73 14.67
N ALA A 106 1.45 20.12 15.06
CA ALA A 106 2.52 20.53 14.18
C ALA A 106 2.81 19.51 13.07
N ALA A 107 3.10 20.04 11.89
CA ALA A 107 3.55 19.32 10.72
C ALA A 107 4.88 18.59 10.98
N SER A 108 4.81 17.38 11.50
CA SER A 108 5.85 16.36 11.26
C SER A 108 5.28 15.38 10.24
N LYS A 109 5.63 15.61 8.97
CA LYS A 109 5.19 14.79 7.84
C LYS A 109 6.02 13.50 7.85
N TYR A 110 5.47 12.45 8.43
CA TYR A 110 6.14 11.15 8.60
C TYR A 110 6.55 10.43 7.30
N TRP A 111 6.03 10.84 6.14
CA TRP A 111 6.37 10.22 4.85
C TRP A 111 7.57 10.88 4.13
N ASP A 112 8.16 11.95 4.67
CA ASP A 112 9.42 12.52 4.16
C ASP A 112 10.66 11.88 4.82
N SER A 113 10.47 11.05 5.85
CA SER A 113 11.54 10.31 6.52
C SER A 113 11.87 8.99 5.79
N THR A 114 12.30 9.09 4.54
CA THR A 114 12.97 7.97 3.85
C THR A 114 14.49 8.05 3.94
N ARG A 115 15.03 8.90 4.84
CA ARG A 115 16.46 9.26 4.83
C ARG A 115 17.29 8.88 6.07
N ASN A 116 16.75 8.07 6.98
CA ASN A 116 17.54 7.40 8.02
C ASN A 116 17.03 5.96 8.22
N ILE A 117 17.35 5.11 7.24
CA ILE A 117 17.20 3.65 7.32
C ILE A 117 18.52 3.12 7.90
N THR A 118 18.70 3.28 9.19
CA THR A 118 19.70 2.56 9.99
C THR A 118 19.11 2.42 11.38
N ASP A 119 18.20 1.45 11.52
CA ASP A 119 17.96 0.68 12.75
C ASP A 119 16.73 -0.20 12.51
N ILE A 120 17.02 -1.36 11.92
CA ILE A 120 16.08 -2.47 11.73
C ILE A 120 15.96 -3.14 13.10
N THR A 121 15.13 -2.59 13.97
CA THR A 121 14.61 -3.31 15.14
C THR A 121 13.12 -2.99 15.27
N SER A 122 12.31 -3.78 14.57
CA SER A 122 10.99 -4.27 15.00
C SER A 122 9.93 -3.29 15.52
N SER A 123 10.10 -1.97 15.39
CA SER A 123 8.99 -1.04 15.58
C SER A 123 8.24 -0.98 14.26
N THR A 124 7.17 -1.77 14.20
CA THR A 124 6.08 -1.57 13.24
C THR A 124 5.88 -0.07 13.07
N PHE A 125 5.92 0.40 11.82
CA PHE A 125 5.62 1.77 11.44
C PHE A 125 4.18 2.11 11.87
N ILE A 126 3.98 2.46 13.14
CA ILE A 126 2.68 2.80 13.70
C ILE A 126 2.58 4.32 13.66
N ASP A 127 1.81 4.82 12.69
CA ASP A 127 1.39 6.21 12.62
C ASP A 127 0.76 6.63 13.99
N PRO A 128 1.16 7.77 14.59
CA PRO A 128 0.65 8.22 15.89
C PRO A 128 -0.87 8.16 16.05
N TYR A 129 -1.62 8.35 14.96
CA TYR A 129 -3.08 8.25 14.97
C TYR A 129 -3.56 6.79 15.11
N THR A 130 -2.98 5.86 14.34
CA THR A 130 -3.25 4.42 14.50
C THR A 130 -2.83 3.86 15.85
N SER A 131 -1.70 4.36 16.40
CA SER A 131 -1.27 4.02 17.76
C SER A 131 -2.31 4.46 18.78
N SER A 132 -2.85 5.68 18.64
CA SER A 132 -3.85 6.21 19.56
C SER A 132 -5.15 5.40 19.53
N MET A 133 -5.65 5.07 18.34
CA MET A 133 -6.86 4.23 18.19
C MET A 133 -6.67 2.85 18.80
N LEU A 134 -5.50 2.23 18.58
CA LEU A 134 -5.18 0.93 19.15
C LEU A 134 -5.08 0.99 20.68
N SER A 135 -4.39 1.99 21.23
CA SER A 135 -4.29 2.18 22.68
C SER A 135 -5.65 2.40 23.33
N LYS A 136 -6.57 3.12 22.68
CA LYS A 136 -7.95 3.29 23.18
C LYS A 136 -8.69 1.95 23.25
N LEU A 137 -8.62 1.14 22.19
CA LEU A 137 -9.24 -0.19 22.18
C LEU A 137 -8.61 -1.09 23.25
N GLN A 138 -7.28 -1.10 23.36
CA GLN A 138 -6.56 -1.89 24.35
C GLN A 138 -6.97 -1.52 25.78
N ASN A 139 -7.00 -0.22 26.11
CA ASN A 139 -7.43 0.24 27.42
C ASN A 139 -8.89 -0.13 27.71
N SER A 140 -9.78 0.04 26.73
CA SER A 140 -11.19 -0.34 26.86
C SER A 140 -11.37 -1.85 27.09
N MET A 141 -10.63 -2.70 26.39
CA MET A 141 -10.67 -4.15 26.59
C MET A 141 -10.11 -4.56 27.96
N VAL A 142 -9.02 -3.93 28.40
CA VAL A 142 -8.45 -4.16 29.73
C VAL A 142 -9.45 -3.78 30.83
N ASP A 143 -10.21 -2.69 30.66
CA ASP A 143 -11.21 -2.28 31.63
C ASP A 143 -12.41 -3.24 31.67
N LEU A 144 -12.86 -3.76 30.51
CA LEU A 144 -13.88 -4.83 30.47
C LEU A 144 -13.41 -6.10 31.18
N ILE A 145 -12.13 -6.49 31.03
CA ILE A 145 -11.57 -7.65 31.73
C ILE A 145 -11.54 -7.43 33.25
N LYS A 146 -11.19 -6.22 33.71
CA LYS A 146 -11.24 -5.87 35.14
C LYS A 146 -12.68 -5.92 35.69
N GLU A 147 -13.65 -5.48 34.90
CA GLU A 147 -15.06 -5.48 35.29
C GLU A 147 -15.65 -6.89 35.35
N ALA A 148 -15.29 -7.76 34.40
CA ALA A 148 -15.62 -9.19 34.42
C ALA A 148 -15.07 -9.90 35.67
N LYS A 149 -13.86 -9.55 36.11
CA LYS A 149 -13.24 -10.10 37.32
C LYS A 149 -13.97 -9.70 38.61
N ASN A 150 -14.65 -8.55 38.61
CA ASN A 150 -15.36 -8.03 39.77
C ASN A 150 -16.80 -8.57 39.91
N GLN A 151 -17.20 -9.56 39.09
CA GLN A 151 -18.51 -10.25 39.10
C GLN A 151 -19.74 -9.31 39.09
N LYS A 152 -19.57 -8.07 38.63
CA LYS A 152 -20.58 -7.02 38.77
C LYS A 152 -21.57 -6.96 37.60
N THR A 153 -21.33 -7.74 36.54
CA THR A 153 -21.94 -7.51 35.23
C THR A 153 -22.21 -8.84 34.53
N ASP A 154 -23.35 -8.95 33.85
CA ASP A 154 -23.69 -10.14 33.06
C ASP A 154 -22.69 -10.35 31.92
N VAL A 155 -22.38 -11.61 31.62
CA VAL A 155 -21.42 -11.99 30.58
C VAL A 155 -21.91 -11.53 29.21
N ASN A 156 -23.22 -11.54 28.96
CA ASN A 156 -23.78 -11.08 27.68
C ASN A 156 -23.63 -9.56 27.50
N ASP A 157 -23.74 -8.78 28.57
CA ASP A 157 -23.55 -7.33 28.52
C ASP A 157 -22.08 -6.97 28.25
N LEU A 158 -21.15 -7.70 28.86
CA LEU A 158 -19.71 -7.58 28.59
C LEU A 158 -19.37 -7.91 27.14
N VAL A 159 -19.92 -9.00 26.59
CA VAL A 159 -19.73 -9.39 25.19
C VAL A 159 -20.32 -8.33 24.25
N SER A 160 -21.51 -7.84 24.53
CA SER A 160 -22.16 -6.79 23.73
C SER A 160 -21.34 -5.49 23.72
N THR A 161 -20.78 -5.12 24.87
CA THR A 161 -19.92 -3.94 25.00
C THR A 161 -18.58 -4.13 24.27
N ALA A 162 -17.96 -5.30 24.36
CA ALA A 162 -16.73 -5.61 23.63
C ALA A 162 -16.95 -5.55 22.11
N LEU A 163 -18.04 -6.14 21.62
CA LEU A 163 -18.41 -6.09 20.20
C LEU A 163 -18.66 -4.65 19.73
N PHE A 164 -19.32 -3.83 20.55
CA PHE A 164 -19.52 -2.42 20.26
C PHE A 164 -18.19 -1.66 20.14
N GLN A 165 -17.24 -1.86 21.07
CA GLN A 165 -15.94 -1.21 21.03
C GLN A 165 -15.12 -1.62 19.79
N ILE A 166 -15.19 -2.89 19.40
CA ILE A 166 -14.57 -3.39 18.16
C ILE A 166 -15.21 -2.74 16.93
N ASP A 167 -16.54 -2.58 16.91
CA ASP A 167 -17.24 -1.92 15.80
C ASP A 167 -16.88 -0.43 15.67
N GLN A 168 -16.77 0.28 16.80
CA GLN A 168 -16.30 1.66 16.81
C GLN A 168 -14.87 1.77 16.29
N PHE A 169 -13.97 0.90 16.73
CA PHE A 169 -12.59 0.84 16.22
C PHE A 169 -12.55 0.60 14.71
N LYS A 170 -13.36 -0.33 14.19
CA LYS A 170 -13.46 -0.59 12.74
C LYS A 170 -13.92 0.66 11.97
N LYS A 171 -14.89 1.40 12.50
CA LYS A 171 -15.37 2.65 11.89
C LYS A 171 -14.29 3.74 11.88
N GLU A 172 -13.58 3.93 12.99
CA GLU A 172 -12.47 4.90 13.05
C GLU A 172 -11.34 4.52 12.08
N MET A 173 -10.99 3.24 12.00
CA MET A 173 -10.02 2.72 11.02
C MET A 173 -10.46 2.96 9.57
N LEU A 174 -11.74 2.76 9.25
CA LEU A 174 -12.25 3.02 7.91
C LEU A 174 -12.15 4.50 7.54
N ILE A 175 -12.50 5.41 8.47
CA ILE A 175 -12.39 6.86 8.27
C ILE A 175 -10.93 7.27 8.05
N TYR A 176 -10.01 6.69 8.84
CA TYR A 176 -8.58 6.91 8.68
C TYR A 176 -8.10 6.52 7.27
N GLU A 177 -8.42 5.31 6.83
CA GLU A 177 -8.03 4.82 5.51
C GLU A 177 -8.63 5.66 4.37
N GLN A 178 -9.90 6.06 4.51
CA GLN A 178 -10.55 6.93 3.55
C GLN A 178 -9.88 8.31 3.48
N ARG A 179 -9.52 8.89 4.63
CA ARG A 179 -8.81 10.17 4.69
C ARG A 179 -7.43 10.05 4.05
N ARG A 180 -6.68 9.00 4.39
CA ARG A 180 -5.37 8.70 3.81
C ARG A 180 -5.45 8.61 2.29
N THR A 181 -6.40 7.85 1.78
CA THR A 181 -6.63 7.70 0.32
C THR A 181 -7.00 9.04 -0.33
N ARG A 182 -7.85 9.84 0.30
CA ARG A 182 -8.24 11.17 -0.20
C ARG A 182 -7.05 12.12 -0.33
N GLU A 183 -6.14 12.13 0.63
CA GLU A 183 -4.93 12.97 0.59
C GLU A 183 -4.02 12.58 -0.59
N TYR A 184 -3.84 11.28 -0.83
CA TYR A 184 -3.12 10.79 -2.02
C TYR A 184 -3.82 11.17 -3.31
N GLN A 185 -5.14 11.06 -3.37
CA GLN A 185 -5.91 11.40 -4.56
C GLN A 185 -5.79 12.88 -4.91
N ILE A 186 -5.87 13.77 -3.92
CA ILE A 186 -5.64 15.22 -4.11
C ILE A 186 -4.24 15.47 -4.66
N LYS A 187 -3.22 14.79 -4.12
CA LYS A 187 -1.82 14.93 -4.58
C LYS A 187 -1.66 14.48 -6.03
N VAL A 188 -2.25 13.34 -6.39
CA VAL A 188 -2.25 12.81 -7.77
C VAL A 188 -2.96 13.78 -8.73
N GLU A 189 -4.12 14.31 -8.34
CA GLU A 189 -4.83 15.32 -9.14
C GLU A 189 -4.00 16.58 -9.36
N HIS A 190 -3.31 17.06 -8.32
CA HIS A 190 -2.44 18.22 -8.43
C HIS A 190 -1.28 17.97 -9.40
N LEU A 191 -0.57 16.84 -9.26
CA LEU A 191 0.50 16.44 -10.17
C LEU A 191 -0.01 16.28 -11.62
N ASN A 192 -1.20 15.71 -11.81
CA ASN A 192 -1.82 15.59 -13.13
C ASN A 192 -2.13 16.95 -13.77
N LYS A 193 -2.56 17.94 -12.98
CA LYS A 193 -2.75 19.32 -13.46
C LYS A 193 -1.43 19.93 -13.90
N ASP A 194 -0.37 19.74 -13.14
CA ASP A 194 0.97 20.24 -13.47
C ASP A 194 1.54 19.57 -14.71
N VAL A 195 1.40 18.24 -14.84
CA VAL A 195 1.78 17.49 -16.05
C VAL A 195 1.05 18.02 -17.28
N LYS A 196 -0.27 18.25 -17.21
CA LYS A 196 -1.04 18.85 -18.31
C LYS A 196 -0.55 20.26 -18.66
N LYS A 197 -0.24 21.08 -17.66
CA LYS A 197 0.27 22.44 -17.84
C LYS A 197 1.64 22.43 -18.53
N LEU A 198 2.58 21.63 -18.03
CA LEU A 198 3.92 21.48 -18.61
C LEU A 198 3.86 20.89 -20.01
N SER A 199 2.99 19.90 -20.25
CA SER A 199 2.75 19.33 -21.57
C SER A 199 2.26 20.39 -22.57
N SER A 200 1.30 21.23 -22.18
CA SER A 200 0.83 22.34 -23.03
C SER A 200 1.93 23.37 -23.32
N GLN A 201 2.76 23.70 -22.31
CA GLN A 201 3.91 24.59 -22.51
C GLN A 201 4.93 23.98 -23.47
N ASN A 202 5.20 22.68 -23.35
CA ASN A 202 6.13 21.96 -24.22
C ASN A 202 5.64 21.97 -25.68
N SER A 203 4.36 21.67 -25.93
CA SER A 203 3.79 21.76 -27.29
C SER A 203 3.93 23.16 -27.89
N LYS A 204 3.63 24.22 -27.13
CA LYS A 204 3.77 25.61 -27.60
C LYS A 204 5.23 25.97 -27.93
N LEU A 205 6.18 25.50 -27.12
CA LEU A 205 7.61 25.71 -27.39
C LEU A 205 8.05 24.97 -28.65
N LYS A 206 7.55 23.75 -28.85
CA LYS A 206 7.81 22.97 -30.05
C LYS A 206 7.26 23.64 -31.31
N GLU A 207 6.02 24.13 -31.29
CA GLU A 207 5.43 24.87 -32.41
C GLU A 207 6.22 26.15 -32.76
N ARG A 208 6.68 26.88 -31.74
CA ARG A 208 7.54 28.06 -31.94
C ARG A 208 8.89 27.68 -32.55
N TRP A 209 9.47 26.58 -32.09
CA TRP A 209 10.72 26.05 -32.64
C TRP A 209 10.55 25.63 -34.11
N ASP A 210 9.51 24.87 -34.42
CA ASP A 210 9.20 24.42 -35.77
C ASP A 210 8.95 25.61 -36.71
N SER A 211 8.24 26.64 -36.22
CA SER A 211 8.03 27.90 -36.95
C SER A 211 9.34 28.65 -37.24
N LEU A 212 10.26 28.68 -36.28
CA LEU A 212 11.58 29.30 -36.45
C LEU A 212 12.44 28.54 -37.46
N VAL A 213 12.44 27.21 -37.38
CA VAL A 213 13.14 26.33 -38.32
C VAL A 213 12.57 26.50 -39.73
N GLU A 214 11.25 26.56 -39.88
CA GLU A 214 10.60 26.75 -41.17
C GLU A 214 10.91 28.14 -41.76
N SER A 215 10.89 29.19 -40.95
CA SER A 215 11.31 30.54 -41.36
C SER A 215 12.77 30.59 -41.81
N ALA A 216 13.67 29.89 -41.11
CA ALA A 216 15.07 29.77 -41.49
C ALA A 216 15.25 29.00 -42.81
N ARG A 217 14.51 27.90 -43.02
CA ARG A 217 14.49 27.15 -44.29
C ARG A 217 14.00 28.02 -45.45
N GLN A 218 12.92 28.77 -45.25
CA GLN A 218 12.38 29.67 -46.27
C GLN A 218 13.38 30.77 -46.65
N ARG A 219 14.08 31.36 -45.67
CA ARG A 219 15.14 32.35 -45.94
C ARG A 219 16.28 31.76 -46.75
N LYS A 220 16.76 30.56 -46.42
CA LYS A 220 17.81 29.87 -47.17
C LYS A 220 17.37 29.57 -48.61
N ASN A 221 16.16 29.02 -48.80
CA ASN A 221 15.65 28.71 -50.13
C ASN A 221 15.50 29.97 -51.00
N ARG A 222 15.10 31.12 -50.41
CA ARG A 222 15.05 32.40 -51.13
C ARG A 222 16.43 32.92 -51.54
N GLN A 223 17.47 32.63 -50.76
CA GLN A 223 18.85 33.00 -51.08
C GLN A 223 19.51 32.07 -52.11
N GLN A 224 19.07 30.81 -52.20
CA GLN A 224 19.57 29.82 -53.16
C GLN A 224 18.80 29.78 -54.50
N GLY A 225 17.66 30.49 -54.58
CA GLY A 225 16.82 30.61 -55.78
C GLY A 225 17.11 31.85 -56.65
N LEU A 226 18.25 32.51 -56.42
CA LEU A 226 18.87 33.55 -57.26
C LEU A 226 20.19 32.99 -57.79
#